data_AF-A0A919TK67-F1
#
_entry.id   AF-A0A919TK67-F1
#
_cell.length_a   1.000
_cell.length_b   1.000
_cell.length_c   1.000
_cell.angle_alpha   90.00
_cell.angle_beta   90.00
_cell.angle_gamma   90.00
#
_symmetry.space_group_name_H-M   'P 1'
#
loop_
_entity.id
_entity.type
_entity.pdbx_description
1 polymer ?
#
loop_
_entity_poly.entity_id
_entity_poly.type
_entity_poly.pdbx_seq_one_letter_code
_entity_poly.pdbx_strand_id
1 'polypeptide(L)'
;MRFGVTGHRSLPPGIAGCAVDHWRRVLPTGANLLGVSSLADGADQLFAAHVLAAGGTLEAILPSPWADYAGTLAPDGGRTRLEGFLRAAATVITMPFTEPCEAGYLAAGQAVVDRCDHLFAVWDGLPARGPGGTADIVAYARARGRPVTVLWLDGVRRA
;
A
#
# COMPACT_ATOMS: atom_id res chain seq x y z
N MET A 1 6.52 -13.95 8.26
CA MET A 1 6.62 -12.49 8.42
C MET A 1 5.72 -11.84 7.38
N ARG A 2 4.99 -10.79 7.76
CA ARG A 2 4.09 -10.03 6.90
C ARG A 2 4.66 -8.65 6.62
N PHE A 3 4.63 -8.23 5.36
CA PHE A 3 5.15 -6.95 4.91
C PHE A 3 3.99 -6.08 4.43
N GLY A 4 3.82 -4.91 5.06
CA GLY A 4 2.83 -3.91 4.70
C GLY A 4 3.43 -2.84 3.80
N VAL A 5 2.57 -2.16 3.04
CA VAL A 5 2.95 -0.97 2.26
C VAL A 5 2.00 0.19 2.55
N THR A 6 2.55 1.39 2.50
CA THR A 6 1.81 2.65 2.34
C THR A 6 2.62 3.58 1.46
N GLY A 7 1.98 4.46 0.70
CA GLY A 7 2.74 5.41 -0.12
C GLY A 7 1.90 6.35 -0.96
N HIS A 8 2.60 7.16 -1.74
CA HIS A 8 1.97 8.11 -2.66
C HIS A 8 1.23 7.42 -3.79
N ARG A 9 0.09 7.99 -4.17
CA ARG A 9 -0.74 7.53 -5.31
C ARG A 9 -0.14 7.84 -6.67
N SER A 10 0.68 8.89 -6.74
CA SER A 10 1.46 9.26 -7.91
C SER A 10 2.93 9.24 -7.52
N LEU A 11 3.73 8.46 -8.24
CA LEU A 11 5.16 8.31 -7.97
C LEU A 11 5.96 9.07 -9.02
N PRO A 12 6.84 10.01 -8.61
CA PRO A 12 7.77 10.64 -9.52
C PRO A 12 8.71 9.63 -10.21
N PRO A 13 9.32 9.99 -11.37
CA PRO A 13 10.29 9.15 -12.04
C PRO A 13 11.40 8.66 -11.09
N GLY A 14 11.77 7.39 -11.20
CA GLY A 14 12.83 6.77 -10.40
C GLY A 14 12.39 6.21 -9.04
N ILE A 15 11.36 6.78 -8.39
CA ILE A 15 10.88 6.29 -7.08
C ILE A 15 10.35 4.86 -7.17
N ALA A 16 9.54 4.56 -8.19
CA ALA A 16 8.99 3.22 -8.40
C ALA A 16 10.10 2.16 -8.60
N GLY A 17 11.10 2.47 -9.43
CA GLY A 17 12.25 1.58 -9.66
C GLY A 17 13.07 1.35 -8.39
N CYS A 18 13.35 2.43 -7.64
CA CYS A 18 14.06 2.36 -6.37
C CYS A 18 13.33 1.45 -5.37
N ALA A 19 12.01 1.59 -5.24
CA ALA A 19 11.21 0.76 -4.34
C ALA A 19 11.24 -0.72 -4.74
N VAL A 20 11.03 -1.02 -6.02
CA VAL A 20 11.07 -2.40 -6.54
C VAL A 20 12.44 -3.03 -6.36
N ASP A 21 13.51 -2.31 -6.65
CA ASP A 21 14.88 -2.80 -6.48
C ASP A 21 15.22 -3.03 -5.02
N HIS A 22 14.71 -2.19 -4.11
CA HIS A 22 14.83 -2.44 -2.68
C HIS A 22 14.12 -3.73 -2.28
N TRP A 23 12.85 -3.89 -2.66
CA TRP A 23 12.07 -5.08 -2.32
C TRP A 23 12.69 -6.36 -2.85
N ARG A 24 13.19 -6.37 -4.10
CA ARG A 24 13.93 -7.51 -4.67
C ARG A 24 15.12 -7.97 -3.83
N ARG A 25 15.77 -7.06 -3.10
CA ARG A 25 16.94 -7.38 -2.27
C ARG A 25 16.57 -7.85 -0.87
N VAL A 26 15.48 -7.35 -0.30
CA VAL A 26 15.18 -7.52 1.13
C VAL A 26 14.00 -8.44 1.43
N LEU A 27 13.09 -8.61 0.47
CA LEU A 27 11.92 -9.47 0.64
C LEU A 27 12.23 -10.92 0.28
N PRO A 28 11.65 -11.90 1.00
CA PRO A 28 11.70 -13.29 0.59
C PRO A 28 10.87 -13.50 -0.69
N THR A 29 10.95 -14.70 -1.27
CA THR A 29 10.15 -15.11 -2.42
C THR A 29 9.26 -16.31 -2.09
N GLY A 30 8.31 -16.61 -2.98
CA GLY A 30 7.39 -17.74 -2.84
C GLY A 30 6.47 -17.61 -1.62
N ALA A 31 6.07 -18.75 -1.06
CA ALA A 31 5.12 -18.83 0.05
C ALA A 31 5.55 -18.11 1.34
N ASN A 32 6.83 -17.76 1.47
CA ASN A 32 7.35 -17.01 2.62
C ASN A 32 7.11 -15.49 2.53
N LEU A 33 6.70 -14.99 1.35
CA LEU A 33 6.37 -13.59 1.13
C LEU A 33 4.88 -13.36 1.33
N LEU A 34 4.52 -12.74 2.45
CA LEU A 34 3.14 -12.35 2.77
C LEU A 34 3.03 -10.82 2.68
N GLY A 35 2.34 -10.32 1.66
CA GLY A 35 2.13 -8.89 1.43
C GLY A 35 0.76 -8.41 1.91
N VAL A 36 0.70 -7.23 2.54
CA VAL A 36 -0.54 -6.57 2.97
C VAL A 36 -0.61 -5.18 2.36
N SER A 37 -1.69 -4.86 1.65
CA SER A 37 -1.84 -3.59 0.91
C SER A 37 -3.28 -3.13 0.86
N SER A 38 -3.51 -1.81 0.81
CA SER A 38 -4.84 -1.24 0.55
C SER A 38 -5.15 -1.06 -0.93
N LEU A 39 -4.17 -1.38 -1.79
CA LEU A 39 -4.29 -1.39 -3.26
C LEU A 39 -4.66 -0.03 -3.89
N ALA A 40 -4.36 1.06 -3.19
CA ALA A 40 -4.42 2.39 -3.79
C ALA A 40 -3.53 2.48 -5.04
N ASP A 41 -3.81 3.45 -5.91
CA ASP A 41 -2.91 3.74 -7.03
C ASP A 41 -1.47 3.99 -6.54
N GLY A 42 -0.48 3.81 -7.41
CA GLY A 42 0.91 4.09 -7.09
C GLY A 42 1.55 2.99 -6.23
N ALA A 43 2.06 3.36 -5.05
CA ALA A 43 2.92 2.50 -4.22
C ALA A 43 2.27 1.16 -3.85
N ASP A 44 0.99 1.19 -3.49
CA ASP A 44 0.24 0.03 -3.03
C ASP A 44 0.08 -1.04 -4.12
N GLN A 45 -0.32 -0.62 -5.33
CA GLN A 45 -0.41 -1.50 -6.50
C GLN A 45 0.97 -1.96 -6.98
N LEU A 46 2.00 -1.11 -6.89
CA LEU A 46 3.37 -1.49 -7.24
C LEU A 46 3.90 -2.61 -6.34
N PHE A 47 3.65 -2.51 -5.03
CA PHE A 47 4.01 -3.54 -4.06
C PHE A 47 3.20 -4.83 -4.27
N ALA A 48 1.89 -4.72 -4.49
CA ALA A 48 1.04 -5.87 -4.77
C ALA A 48 1.51 -6.65 -6.02
N ALA A 49 1.88 -5.94 -7.09
CA ALA A 49 2.45 -6.54 -8.28
C ALA A 49 3.77 -7.26 -7.99
N HIS A 50 4.65 -6.64 -7.20
CA HIS A 50 5.92 -7.25 -6.79
C HIS A 50 5.69 -8.55 -6.00
N VAL A 51 4.80 -8.53 -5.00
CA VAL A 51 4.47 -9.69 -4.16
C VAL A 51 3.98 -10.86 -5.01
N LEU A 52 3.02 -10.62 -5.89
CA LEU A 52 2.46 -11.65 -6.75
C LEU A 52 3.48 -12.19 -7.75
N ALA A 53 4.28 -11.31 -8.38
CA ALA A 53 5.32 -11.71 -9.32
C ALA A 53 6.44 -12.55 -8.67
N ALA A 54 6.70 -12.34 -7.37
CA ALA A 54 7.65 -13.13 -6.60
C ALA A 54 7.07 -14.47 -6.09
N GLY A 55 5.83 -14.81 -6.45
CA GLY A 55 5.13 -16.02 -5.97
C GLY A 55 4.63 -15.93 -4.53
N GLY A 56 4.53 -14.70 -4.00
CA GLY A 56 4.03 -14.41 -2.67
C GLY A 56 2.50 -14.46 -2.57
N THR A 57 2.02 -14.35 -1.33
CA THR A 57 0.59 -14.29 -1.01
C THR A 57 0.21 -12.85 -0.68
N LEU A 58 -0.79 -12.33 -1.38
CA LEU A 58 -1.32 -10.98 -1.18
C LEU A 58 -2.58 -11.01 -0.31
N GLU A 59 -2.64 -10.10 0.64
CA GLU A 59 -3.83 -9.76 1.39
C GLU A 59 -4.22 -8.30 1.15
N ALA A 60 -5.45 -8.10 0.69
CA ALA A 60 -5.99 -6.80 0.34
C ALA A 60 -6.89 -6.26 1.46
N ILE A 61 -6.70 -4.99 1.82
CA ILE A 61 -7.53 -4.29 2.83
C ILE A 61 -8.18 -3.07 2.19
N LEU A 62 -9.46 -3.18 1.87
CA LEU A 62 -10.23 -2.14 1.22
C LEU A 62 -10.85 -1.18 2.25
N PRO A 63 -10.84 0.14 1.98
CA PRO A 63 -11.43 1.14 2.87
C PRO A 63 -12.97 1.13 2.87
N SER A 64 -13.58 0.59 1.81
CA SER A 64 -15.02 0.48 1.59
C SER A 64 -15.28 -0.62 0.54
N PRO A 65 -16.55 -1.00 0.26
CA PRO A 65 -16.85 -1.96 -0.79
C PRO A 65 -16.15 -1.64 -2.12
N TRP A 66 -15.72 -2.71 -2.79
CA TRP A 66 -14.97 -2.64 -4.04
C TRP A 66 -15.60 -1.73 -5.09
N ALA A 67 -16.93 -1.81 -5.27
CA ALA A 67 -17.64 -1.10 -6.34
C ALA A 67 -17.45 0.42 -6.21
N ASP A 68 -17.53 0.92 -4.97
CA ASP A 68 -17.37 2.34 -4.64
C ASP A 68 -15.90 2.74 -4.63
N TYR A 69 -15.03 1.91 -4.02
CA TYR A 69 -13.61 2.21 -3.93
C TYR A 69 -12.94 2.29 -5.30
N ALA A 70 -13.28 1.38 -6.22
CA ALA A 70 -12.78 1.39 -7.58
C ALA A 70 -13.14 2.69 -8.34
N GLY A 71 -14.22 3.38 -7.95
CA GLY A 71 -14.58 4.69 -8.48
C GLY A 71 -13.62 5.82 -8.14
N THR A 72 -12.77 5.64 -7.12
CA THR A 72 -11.79 6.64 -6.67
C THR A 72 -10.42 6.50 -7.32
N LEU A 73 -10.20 5.41 -8.06
CA LEU A 73 -8.92 5.13 -8.72
C LEU A 73 -8.76 5.91 -10.02
N ALA A 74 -7.52 5.99 -10.49
CA ALA A 74 -7.20 6.64 -11.76
C ALA A 74 -8.03 6.04 -12.93
N PRO A 75 -8.57 6.89 -13.83
CA PRO A 75 -9.42 6.45 -14.94
C PRO A 75 -8.63 5.70 -16.04
N ASP A 76 -7.31 5.63 -15.94
CA ASP A 76 -6.38 4.98 -16.87
C ASP A 76 -6.33 3.45 -16.72
N GLY A 77 -7.46 2.82 -16.40
CA GLY A 77 -7.56 1.39 -16.13
C GLY A 77 -7.28 0.99 -14.68
N GLY A 78 -7.28 1.94 -13.73
CA GLY A 78 -7.13 1.64 -12.29
C GLY A 78 -8.13 0.60 -11.79
N ARG A 79 -9.37 0.64 -12.27
CA ARG A 79 -10.40 -0.38 -11.96
C ARG A 79 -9.96 -1.78 -12.40
N THR A 80 -9.52 -1.93 -13.64
CA THR A 80 -9.08 -3.24 -14.16
C THR A 80 -7.87 -3.78 -13.39
N ARG A 81 -6.92 -2.91 -13.02
CA ARG A 81 -5.75 -3.29 -12.20
C ARG A 81 -6.18 -3.78 -10.82
N LEU A 82 -7.02 -3.00 -10.11
CA LEU A 82 -7.52 -3.36 -8.78
C LEU A 82 -8.25 -4.70 -8.83
N GLU A 83 -9.02 -4.97 -9.90
CA GLU A 83 -9.82 -6.20 -10.04
C GLU A 83 -8.90 -7.41 -10.22
N GLY A 84 -7.85 -7.26 -11.02
CA GLY A 84 -6.79 -8.25 -11.16
C GLY A 84 -6.13 -8.59 -9.83
N PHE A 85 -5.80 -7.58 -9.03
CA PHE A 85 -5.21 -7.79 -7.70
C PHE A 85 -6.18 -8.48 -6.74
N LEU A 86 -7.45 -8.10 -6.72
CA LEU A 86 -8.44 -8.75 -5.85
C LEU A 86 -8.67 -10.22 -6.21
N ARG A 87 -8.70 -10.56 -7.50
CA ARG A 87 -8.79 -11.97 -7.92
C ARG A 87 -7.57 -12.78 -7.53
N ALA A 88 -6.39 -12.16 -7.50
CA ALA A 88 -5.14 -12.81 -7.13
C ALA A 88 -4.86 -12.81 -5.61
N ALA A 89 -5.55 -11.97 -4.84
CA ALA A 89 -5.39 -11.89 -3.39
C ALA A 89 -5.97 -13.16 -2.73
N ALA A 90 -5.22 -13.72 -1.79
CA ALA A 90 -5.68 -14.87 -1.02
C ALA A 90 -6.72 -14.47 0.05
N THR A 91 -6.74 -13.21 0.44
CA THR A 91 -7.69 -12.67 1.41
C THR A 91 -8.01 -11.22 1.05
N VAL A 92 -9.29 -10.87 1.15
CA VAL A 92 -9.79 -9.51 0.98
C VAL A 92 -10.60 -9.15 2.21
N ILE A 93 -10.18 -8.09 2.91
CA ILE A 93 -10.87 -7.53 4.06
C ILE A 93 -11.41 -6.17 3.65
N THR A 94 -12.67 -5.90 3.96
CA THR A 94 -13.31 -4.60 3.72
C THR A 94 -13.60 -3.94 5.06
N MET A 95 -13.15 -2.71 5.24
CA MET A 95 -13.50 -1.91 6.41
C MET A 95 -15.00 -1.58 6.43
N PRO A 96 -15.62 -1.38 7.60
CA PRO A 96 -17.07 -1.23 7.75
C PRO A 96 -17.58 0.17 7.38
N PHE A 97 -17.16 0.70 6.22
CA PHE A 97 -17.61 1.98 5.67
C PHE A 97 -18.36 1.73 4.37
N THR A 98 -19.49 2.40 4.19
CA THR A 98 -20.36 2.21 3.01
C THR A 98 -19.77 2.82 1.75
N GLU A 99 -18.97 3.87 1.87
CA GLU A 99 -18.35 4.60 0.77
C GLU A 99 -16.92 5.03 1.12
N PRO A 100 -16.09 5.36 0.12
CA PRO A 100 -14.74 5.85 0.35
C PRO A 100 -14.77 7.21 1.05
N CYS A 101 -14.16 7.28 2.22
CA CYS A 101 -14.04 8.50 3.00
C CYS A 101 -12.70 8.52 3.73
N GLU A 102 -12.30 9.69 4.24
CA GLU A 102 -11.03 9.86 4.96
C GLU A 102 -10.89 8.90 6.15
N ALA A 103 -11.96 8.69 6.90
CA ALA A 103 -12.00 7.73 8.01
C ALA A 103 -11.80 6.28 7.53
N GLY A 104 -12.38 5.92 6.38
CA GLY A 104 -12.20 4.60 5.76
C GLY A 104 -10.77 4.36 5.29
N TYR A 105 -10.13 5.37 4.68
CA TYR A 105 -8.73 5.29 4.28
C TYR A 105 -7.79 5.17 5.48
N LEU A 106 -8.04 5.97 6.53
CA LEU A 106 -7.28 5.87 7.78
C LEU A 106 -7.43 4.49 8.42
N ALA A 107 -8.66 3.98 8.54
CA ALA A 107 -8.93 2.66 9.11
C ALA A 107 -8.26 1.53 8.31
N ALA A 108 -8.31 1.58 6.98
CA ALA A 108 -7.65 0.60 6.12
C ALA A 108 -6.13 0.63 6.31
N GLY A 109 -5.51 1.81 6.30
CA GLY A 109 -4.07 1.93 6.52
C GLY A 109 -3.64 1.49 7.93
N GLN A 110 -4.44 1.78 8.96
CA GLN A 110 -4.20 1.26 10.31
C GLN A 110 -4.30 -0.26 10.35
N ALA A 111 -5.29 -0.84 9.68
CA ALA A 111 -5.43 -2.28 9.56
C ALA A 111 -4.27 -2.94 8.78
N VAL A 112 -3.68 -2.27 7.79
CA VAL A 112 -2.41 -2.75 7.17
C VAL A 112 -1.32 -2.83 8.23
N VAL A 113 -1.15 -1.77 9.02
CA VAL A 113 -0.11 -1.67 10.06
C VAL A 113 -0.30 -2.68 11.19
N ASP A 114 -1.54 -2.93 11.62
CA ASP A 114 -1.82 -3.92 12.67
C ASP A 114 -1.63 -5.37 12.21
N ARG A 115 -1.48 -5.59 10.89
CA ARG A 115 -1.37 -6.93 10.32
C ARG A 115 -0.05 -7.17 9.58
N CYS A 116 0.87 -6.22 9.59
CA CYS A 116 2.23 -6.41 9.12
C CYS A 116 3.22 -6.43 10.28
N ASP A 117 4.30 -7.18 10.10
CA ASP A 117 5.46 -7.16 11.00
C ASP A 117 6.44 -6.04 10.63
N HIS A 118 6.40 -5.57 9.38
CA HIS A 118 7.25 -4.49 8.86
C HIS A 118 6.49 -3.68 7.80
N LEU A 119 6.57 -2.35 7.88
CA LEU A 119 5.91 -1.43 6.94
C LEU A 119 6.94 -0.79 6.00
N PHE A 120 6.69 -0.86 4.70
CA PHE A 120 7.38 -0.02 3.71
C PHE A 120 6.56 1.24 3.43
N ALA A 121 7.20 2.40 3.53
CA ALA A 121 6.59 3.68 3.26
C ALA A 121 7.23 4.31 2.01
N VAL A 122 6.56 4.28 0.86
CA VAL A 122 7.02 4.97 -0.36
C VAL A 122 6.58 6.44 -0.28
N TRP A 123 7.37 7.22 0.47
CA TRP A 123 6.94 8.48 1.06
C TRP A 123 8.08 9.50 1.14
N ASP A 124 7.77 10.74 0.80
CA ASP A 124 8.69 11.89 0.74
C ASP A 124 9.06 12.51 2.10
N GLY A 125 8.59 11.93 3.21
CA GLY A 125 8.84 12.48 4.54
C GLY A 125 7.95 13.67 4.92
N LEU A 126 7.08 14.14 4.03
CA LEU A 126 6.24 15.33 4.25
C LEU A 126 4.90 14.99 4.92
N PRO A 127 4.29 15.94 5.66
CA PRO A 127 2.97 15.76 6.24
C PRO A 127 1.91 15.34 5.22
N ALA A 128 0.89 14.63 5.72
CA ALA A 128 -0.28 14.24 4.93
C ALA A 128 -1.03 15.49 4.45
N ARG A 129 -1.65 15.40 3.25
CA ARG A 129 -2.52 16.47 2.70
C ARG A 129 -3.95 16.39 3.27
N GLY A 130 -4.28 15.32 3.98
CA GLY A 130 -5.57 15.07 4.63
C GLY A 130 -5.50 13.76 5.43
N PRO A 131 -6.50 13.49 6.30
CA PRO A 131 -6.53 12.30 7.14
C PRO A 131 -6.47 11.00 6.34
N GLY A 132 -5.72 10.02 6.86
CA GLY A 132 -5.52 8.73 6.20
C GLY A 132 -4.45 8.77 5.10
N GLY A 133 -3.72 9.88 4.99
CA GLY A 133 -2.54 9.95 4.15
C GLY A 133 -1.36 9.14 4.69
N THR A 134 -0.34 8.95 3.84
CA THR A 134 0.85 8.15 4.17
C THR A 134 1.53 8.55 5.47
N ALA A 135 1.62 9.85 5.77
CA ALA A 135 2.26 10.32 6.99
C ALA A 135 1.52 9.87 8.26
N ASP A 136 0.18 9.82 8.23
CA ASP A 136 -0.63 9.35 9.36
C ASP A 136 -0.41 7.87 9.62
N ILE A 137 -0.31 7.08 8.54
CA ILE A 137 -0.06 5.63 8.63
C ILE A 137 1.36 5.36 9.14
N VAL A 138 2.36 6.13 8.69
CA VAL A 138 3.73 6.05 9.22
C VAL A 138 3.78 6.43 10.69
N ALA A 139 3.09 7.50 11.09
CA ALA A 139 3.00 7.91 12.49
C ALA A 139 2.34 6.82 13.36
N TYR A 140 1.24 6.24 12.88
CA TYR A 140 0.55 5.13 13.54
C TYR A 140 1.45 3.90 13.67
N ALA A 141 2.17 3.51 12.63
CA ALA A 141 3.12 2.39 12.67
C ALA A 141 4.21 2.59 13.71
N ARG A 142 4.83 3.77 13.75
CA ARG A 142 5.83 4.12 14.75
C ARG A 142 5.27 4.09 16.17
N ALA A 143 4.09 4.67 16.38
CA ALA A 143 3.41 4.68 17.69
C ALA A 143 3.13 3.26 18.19
N ARG A 144 2.93 2.30 17.28
CA ARG A 144 2.67 0.91 17.61
C ARG A 144 3.93 0.03 17.60
N GLY A 145 5.12 0.63 17.49
CA GLY A 145 6.40 -0.07 17.52
C GLY A 145 6.68 -0.91 16.27
N ARG A 146 5.99 -0.67 15.15
CA ARG A 146 6.26 -1.37 13.89
C ARG A 146 7.51 -0.78 13.22
N PRO A 147 8.48 -1.61 12.82
CA PRO A 147 9.57 -1.18 11.95
C PRO A 147 9.02 -0.55 10.66
N VAL A 148 9.55 0.63 10.30
CA VAL A 148 9.19 1.35 9.08
C VAL A 148 10.44 1.61 8.25
N THR A 149 10.46 1.13 7.00
CA THR A 149 11.46 1.51 6.01
C THR A 149 10.87 2.53 5.05
N VAL A 150 11.44 3.74 5.03
CA VAL A 150 11.06 4.79 4.08
C VAL A 150 11.84 4.59 2.77
N LEU A 151 11.12 4.58 1.65
CA LEU A 151 11.64 4.41 0.31
C LEU A 151 11.39 5.68 -0.50
N TRP A 152 12.37 6.58 -0.46
CA TRP A 152 12.35 7.83 -1.22
C TRP A 152 13.77 8.27 -1.58
N LEU A 153 13.92 8.86 -2.76
CA LEU A 153 15.21 9.39 -3.22
C LEU A 153 15.36 10.84 -2.76
N ASP A 154 16.52 11.15 -2.18
CA ASP A 154 16.85 12.50 -1.77
C ASP A 154 16.78 13.48 -2.96
N GLY A 155 16.19 14.66 -2.72
CA GLY A 155 16.04 15.70 -3.74
C GLY A 155 14.87 15.51 -4.71
N VAL A 156 14.19 14.36 -4.72
CA VAL A 156 12.97 14.16 -5.53
C VAL A 156 11.77 14.79 -4.84
N ARG A 157 11.06 15.68 -5.56
CA ARG A 157 9.82 16.30 -5.07
C ARG A 157 8.60 15.45 -5.45
N ARG A 158 7.63 15.34 -4.55
CA ARG A 158 6.31 14.76 -4.87
C ARG A 158 5.59 15.64 -5.90
N ALA A 159 4.79 15.00 -6.74
CA ALA A 159 3.94 15.66 -7.72
C ALA A 159 2.80 16.48 -7.09
#